data_AF-A0A2K3MVK6-F1
#
_entry.id   AF-A0A2K3MVK6-F1
#
_cell.length_a   1.000
_cell.length_b   1.000
_cell.length_c   1.000
_cell.angle_alpha   90.00
_cell.angle_beta   90.00
_cell.angle_gamma   90.00
#
_symmetry.space_group_name_H-M   'P 1'
#
loop_
_entity.id
_entity.type
_entity.pdbx_description
1 polymer ?
#
loop_
_entity_poly.entity_id
_entity_poly.type
_entity_poly.pdbx_seq_one_letter_code
_entity_poly.pdbx_strand_id
1 'polypeptide(L)'
;MINVIMNCVTSVKSNVLWNGNRSSFFSPQCGIRQGDPMSPYLFVLCMDKLSHLITEAIEDGKWKLMRAGRNGPLISHLMFADDLLLFGQAVEENMKVIMEVLNKFCSMSGQRVNYDKSSIFFSRNVTTNRRATLSEQSGLKETSNLGKYLGVPALGRAPRVQDFQYLVEKIKVRLAGWKAKQLSLAGRITLAKSIIQAIPIYPMMTTPIPTSVLKEIEKVQRAFIWGDTEEKRKAHINCMIFSVCNL
;
A
#
# COMPACT_ATOMS: atom_id res chain seq x y z
N MET A 1 -22.45 11.75 -23.99
CA MET A 1 -21.72 11.48 -22.74
C MET A 1 -20.20 11.48 -22.95
N ILE A 2 -19.66 10.75 -23.93
CA ILE A 2 -18.22 10.74 -24.26
C ILE A 2 -17.66 12.15 -24.51
N ASN A 3 -18.37 12.98 -25.28
CA ASN A 3 -17.93 14.37 -25.56
C ASN A 3 -17.80 15.22 -24.30
N VAL A 4 -18.64 15.00 -23.27
CA VAL A 4 -18.57 15.75 -22.00
C VAL A 4 -17.32 15.35 -21.23
N ILE A 5 -17.04 14.05 -21.15
CA ILE A 5 -15.85 13.51 -20.49
C ILE A 5 -14.58 13.98 -21.21
N MET A 6 -14.56 13.89 -22.55
CA MET A 6 -13.42 14.35 -23.34
C MET A 6 -13.21 15.86 -23.21
N ASN A 7 -14.27 16.66 -23.13
CA ASN A 7 -14.15 18.09 -22.85
C ASN A 7 -13.51 18.34 -21.48
N CYS A 8 -13.84 17.58 -20.43
CA CYS A 8 -13.19 17.71 -19.13
C CYS A 8 -11.69 17.39 -19.17
N VAL A 9 -11.27 16.44 -20.03
CA VAL A 9 -9.86 16.05 -20.18
C VAL A 9 -9.09 17.05 -21.04
N THR A 10 -9.66 17.53 -22.15
CA THR A 10 -8.95 18.36 -23.14
C THR A 10 -8.97 19.85 -22.83
N SER A 11 -9.97 20.35 -22.09
CA SER A 11 -10.12 21.78 -21.78
C SER A 11 -9.18 22.27 -20.67
N VAL A 12 -8.41 21.38 -20.05
CA VAL A 12 -7.53 21.71 -18.93
C VAL A 12 -6.42 22.65 -19.38
N LYS A 13 -6.27 23.76 -18.67
CA LYS A 13 -5.12 24.67 -18.77
C LYS A 13 -4.48 24.79 -17.39
N SER A 14 -3.17 24.65 -17.35
CA SER A 14 -2.37 24.71 -16.14
C SER A 14 -1.38 25.87 -16.23
N ASN A 15 -1.03 26.44 -15.08
CA ASN A 15 0.11 27.33 -14.94
C ASN A 15 0.88 26.94 -13.69
N VAL A 16 2.17 27.26 -13.66
CA VAL A 16 3.04 26.96 -12.52
C VAL A 16 3.26 28.25 -11.76
N LEU A 17 3.04 28.21 -10.45
CA LEU A 17 3.44 29.30 -9.56
C LEU A 17 4.90 29.06 -9.18
N TRP A 18 5.81 29.87 -9.71
CA TRP A 18 7.24 29.81 -9.41
C TRP A 18 7.68 31.09 -8.71
N ASN A 19 8.19 30.97 -7.48
CA ASN A 19 8.64 32.10 -6.66
C ASN A 19 7.61 33.24 -6.53
N GLY A 20 6.33 32.90 -6.42
CA GLY A 20 5.24 33.89 -6.30
C GLY A 20 4.73 34.46 -7.62
N ASN A 21 5.42 34.21 -8.74
CA ASN A 21 5.00 34.62 -10.08
C ASN A 21 4.34 33.46 -10.82
N ARG A 22 3.17 33.69 -11.41
CA ARG A 22 2.47 32.69 -12.23
C ARG A 22 3.05 32.68 -13.64
N SER A 23 3.38 31.50 -14.15
CA SER A 23 3.75 31.32 -15.54
C SER A 23 2.57 31.60 -16.48
N SER A 24 2.85 31.72 -17.77
CA SER A 24 1.81 31.63 -18.80
C SER A 24 1.07 30.28 -18.69
N PHE A 25 -0.19 30.28 -19.10
CA PHE A 25 -0.97 29.05 -19.19
C PHE A 25 -0.40 28.15 -20.30
N PHE A 26 -0.33 26.87 -20.03
CA PHE A 26 -0.04 25.82 -20.99
C PHE A 26 -1.09 24.72 -20.89
N SER A 27 -1.30 24.01 -22.00
CA SER A 27 -2.19 22.85 -22.05
C SER A 27 -1.35 21.59 -21.86
N PRO A 28 -1.57 20.80 -20.80
CA PRO A 28 -0.87 19.53 -20.62
C PRO A 28 -1.27 18.55 -21.73
N GLN A 29 -0.29 17.93 -22.37
CA GLN A 29 -0.51 16.91 -23.42
C GLN A 29 -0.69 15.50 -22.84
N CYS A 30 -0.18 15.27 -21.62
CA CYS A 30 -0.25 13.98 -20.93
C CYS A 30 -0.64 14.17 -19.47
N GLY A 31 -1.31 13.16 -18.93
CA GLY A 31 -1.76 13.14 -17.54
C GLY A 31 -3.16 13.73 -17.34
N ILE A 32 -3.81 13.33 -16.26
CA ILE A 32 -5.12 13.81 -15.85
C ILE A 32 -4.95 14.69 -14.61
N ARG A 33 -5.80 15.69 -14.46
CA ARG A 33 -5.73 16.66 -13.36
C ARG A 33 -5.90 15.97 -11.99
N GLN A 34 -4.89 16.08 -11.13
CA GLN A 34 -5.02 15.63 -9.74
C GLN A 34 -6.05 16.47 -8.99
N GLY A 35 -6.93 15.80 -8.24
CA GLY A 35 -8.02 16.42 -7.49
C GLY A 35 -9.34 16.56 -8.27
N ASP A 36 -9.38 16.18 -9.54
CA ASP A 36 -10.64 16.04 -10.29
C ASP A 36 -11.32 14.70 -9.95
N PRO A 37 -12.59 14.68 -9.51
CA PRO A 37 -13.32 13.46 -9.17
C PRO A 37 -13.42 12.44 -10.31
N MET A 38 -13.29 12.85 -11.58
CA MET A 38 -13.33 11.93 -12.74
C MET A 38 -12.00 11.21 -13.00
N SER A 39 -10.89 11.78 -12.54
CA SER A 39 -9.55 11.27 -12.85
C SER A 39 -9.29 9.85 -12.35
N PRO A 40 -9.70 9.48 -11.11
CA PRO A 40 -9.56 8.11 -10.63
C PRO A 40 -10.31 7.09 -11.49
N TYR A 41 -11.52 7.42 -11.95
CA TYR A 41 -12.32 6.50 -12.77
C TYR A 41 -11.71 6.26 -14.15
N LEU A 42 -11.22 7.32 -14.79
CA LEU A 42 -10.51 7.20 -16.08
C LEU A 42 -9.25 6.35 -15.93
N PHE A 43 -8.51 6.52 -14.84
CA PHE A 43 -7.35 5.70 -14.54
C PHE A 43 -7.71 4.23 -14.33
N VAL A 44 -8.77 3.93 -13.57
CA VAL A 44 -9.27 2.56 -13.36
C VAL A 44 -9.67 1.92 -14.69
N LEU A 45 -10.38 2.65 -15.57
CA LEU A 45 -10.73 2.15 -16.91
C LEU A 45 -9.49 1.82 -17.76
N CYS A 46 -8.43 2.64 -17.68
CA CYS A 46 -7.18 2.32 -18.36
C CYS A 46 -6.51 1.06 -17.77
N MET A 47 -6.47 0.92 -16.45
CA MET A 47 -5.89 -0.26 -15.80
C MET A 47 -6.72 -1.53 -16.01
N ASP A 48 -8.04 -1.40 -16.17
CA ASP A 48 -8.92 -2.52 -16.52
C ASP A 48 -8.53 -3.15 -17.87
N LYS A 49 -8.06 -2.33 -18.83
CA LYS A 49 -7.51 -2.84 -20.09
C LYS A 49 -6.25 -3.70 -19.87
N LEU A 50 -5.38 -3.35 -18.92
CA LEU A 50 -4.23 -4.19 -18.56
C LEU A 50 -4.70 -5.52 -17.95
N SER A 51 -5.70 -5.48 -17.07
CA SER A 51 -6.31 -6.70 -16.51
C SER A 51 -6.82 -7.63 -17.61
N HIS A 52 -7.52 -7.10 -18.62
CA HIS A 52 -7.96 -7.88 -19.77
C HIS A 52 -6.82 -8.49 -20.59
N LEU A 53 -5.72 -7.76 -20.81
CA LEU A 53 -4.56 -8.31 -21.52
C LEU A 53 -3.89 -9.47 -20.75
N ILE A 54 -3.88 -9.38 -19.41
CA ILE A 54 -3.37 -10.46 -18.56
C ILE A 54 -4.31 -11.67 -18.63
N THR A 55 -5.63 -11.46 -18.55
CA THR A 55 -6.63 -12.52 -18.64
C THR A 55 -6.58 -13.23 -20.00
N GLU A 56 -6.46 -12.50 -21.09
CA GLU A 56 -6.26 -13.05 -22.45
C GLU A 56 -5.02 -13.96 -22.50
N ALA A 57 -3.88 -13.51 -21.93
CA ALA A 57 -2.66 -14.33 -21.87
C ALA A 57 -2.79 -15.58 -20.98
N ILE A 58 -3.67 -15.56 -19.98
CA ILE A 58 -3.98 -16.71 -19.12
C ILE A 58 -4.86 -17.71 -19.87
N GLU A 59 -5.90 -17.24 -20.56
CA GLU A 59 -6.81 -18.06 -21.36
C GLU A 59 -6.08 -18.76 -22.50
N ASP A 60 -5.11 -18.08 -23.11
CA ASP A 60 -4.18 -18.63 -24.10
C ASP A 60 -3.19 -19.67 -23.52
N GLY A 61 -3.16 -19.86 -22.20
CA GLY A 61 -2.23 -20.76 -21.51
C GLY A 61 -0.77 -20.29 -21.49
N LYS A 62 -0.49 -19.06 -21.96
CA LYS A 62 0.85 -18.46 -22.01
C LYS A 62 1.30 -17.98 -20.63
N TRP A 63 0.40 -17.39 -19.85
CA TRP A 63 0.67 -16.90 -18.51
C TRP A 63 0.37 -17.96 -17.44
N LYS A 64 1.42 -18.50 -16.82
CA LYS A 64 1.32 -19.53 -15.78
C LYS A 64 1.09 -18.89 -14.41
N LEU A 65 -0.13 -19.06 -13.89
CA LEU A 65 -0.60 -18.54 -12.60
C LEU A 65 0.19 -19.06 -11.39
N MET A 66 0.23 -18.25 -10.33
CA MET A 66 0.77 -18.65 -9.02
C MET A 66 -0.37 -19.06 -8.08
N ARG A 67 -0.19 -20.15 -7.33
CA ARG A 67 -1.16 -20.56 -6.29
C ARG A 67 -0.80 -19.93 -4.94
N ALA A 68 -1.77 -19.28 -4.30
CA ALA A 68 -1.62 -18.70 -2.97
C ALA A 68 -1.75 -19.76 -1.86
N GLY A 69 -0.69 -20.53 -1.62
CA GLY A 69 -0.69 -21.63 -0.63
C GLY A 69 -1.17 -22.96 -1.20
N ARG A 70 -1.23 -24.01 -0.37
CA ARG A 70 -1.53 -25.39 -0.84
C ARG A 70 -2.92 -25.51 -1.48
N ASN A 71 -3.93 -24.90 -0.84
CA ASN A 71 -5.34 -24.96 -1.25
C ASN A 71 -5.94 -23.57 -1.53
N GLY A 72 -5.11 -22.55 -1.76
CA GLY A 72 -5.61 -21.21 -2.02
C GLY A 72 -5.87 -20.92 -3.50
N PRO A 73 -6.42 -19.73 -3.79
CA PRO A 73 -6.78 -19.34 -5.15
C PRO A 73 -5.54 -19.19 -6.04
N LEU A 74 -5.76 -19.30 -7.34
CA LEU A 74 -4.79 -18.92 -8.35
C LEU A 74 -4.84 -17.38 -8.49
N ILE A 75 -3.68 -16.74 -8.40
CA ILE A 75 -3.54 -15.29 -8.47
C ILE A 75 -2.66 -14.95 -9.66
N SER A 76 -3.11 -13.98 -10.46
CA SER A 76 -2.39 -13.41 -11.60
C SER A 76 -1.88 -12.00 -11.32
N HIS A 77 -2.72 -11.14 -10.74
CA HIS A 77 -2.37 -9.76 -10.46
C HIS A 77 -3.21 -9.19 -9.30
N LEU A 78 -2.67 -8.17 -8.63
CA LEU A 78 -3.41 -7.28 -7.72
C LEU A 78 -3.12 -5.85 -8.17
N MET A 79 -4.17 -5.06 -8.34
CA MET A 79 -4.06 -3.65 -8.75
C MET A 79 -4.71 -2.78 -7.68
N PHE A 80 -3.99 -1.76 -7.23
CA PHE A 80 -4.56 -0.70 -6.41
C PHE A 80 -3.98 0.64 -6.84
N ALA A 81 -4.82 1.44 -7.52
CA ALA A 81 -4.34 2.66 -8.17
C ALA A 81 -3.07 2.38 -9.01
N ASP A 82 -1.99 3.09 -8.75
CA ASP A 82 -0.70 2.96 -9.42
C ASP A 82 0.15 1.78 -8.92
N ASP A 83 -0.21 1.15 -7.81
CA ASP A 83 0.49 -0.01 -7.28
C ASP A 83 0.00 -1.30 -7.98
N LEU A 84 0.88 -1.89 -8.79
CA LEU A 84 0.64 -3.14 -9.51
C LEU A 84 1.53 -4.26 -8.94
N LEU A 85 0.90 -5.34 -8.49
CA LEU A 85 1.58 -6.60 -8.17
C LEU A 85 1.21 -7.65 -9.20
N LEU A 86 2.21 -8.25 -9.85
CA LEU A 86 2.05 -9.33 -10.80
C LEU A 86 2.55 -10.64 -10.20
N PHE A 87 1.77 -11.69 -10.40
CA PHE A 87 2.03 -13.03 -9.88
C PHE A 87 2.11 -14.03 -11.04
N GLY A 88 3.11 -14.90 -10.95
CA GLY A 88 3.31 -15.95 -11.94
C GLY A 88 4.38 -16.94 -11.50
N GLN A 89 4.46 -18.05 -12.21
CA GLN A 89 5.54 -19.01 -11.99
C GLN A 89 6.88 -18.42 -12.43
N ALA A 90 7.93 -18.70 -11.66
CA ALA A 90 9.30 -18.25 -11.95
C ALA A 90 9.93 -19.10 -13.08
N VAL A 91 9.40 -18.98 -14.28
CA VAL A 91 9.85 -19.66 -15.51
C VAL A 91 10.17 -18.58 -16.55
N GLU A 92 11.24 -18.78 -17.33
CA GLU A 92 11.69 -17.80 -18.33
C GLU A 92 10.61 -17.46 -19.36
N GLU A 93 9.93 -18.48 -19.89
CA GLU A 93 8.77 -18.33 -20.79
C GLU A 93 7.71 -17.40 -20.18
N ASN A 94 7.35 -17.66 -18.92
CA ASN A 94 6.34 -16.87 -18.24
C ASN A 94 6.81 -15.42 -18.09
N MET A 95 8.07 -15.20 -17.72
CA MET A 95 8.62 -13.85 -17.60
C MET A 95 8.63 -13.09 -18.94
N LYS A 96 8.86 -13.77 -20.08
CA LYS A 96 8.74 -13.16 -21.41
C LYS A 96 7.33 -12.66 -21.64
N VAL A 97 6.34 -13.51 -21.38
CA VAL A 97 4.92 -13.18 -21.54
C VAL A 97 4.52 -11.99 -20.65
N ILE A 98 5.00 -11.94 -19.41
CA ILE A 98 4.76 -10.79 -18.51
C ILE A 98 5.27 -9.49 -19.12
N MET A 99 6.51 -9.49 -19.59
CA MET A 99 7.13 -8.30 -20.18
C MET A 99 6.46 -7.91 -21.51
N GLU A 100 6.06 -8.87 -22.33
CA GLU A 100 5.32 -8.62 -23.57
C GLU A 100 3.96 -7.95 -23.31
N VAL A 101 3.20 -8.44 -22.33
CA VAL A 101 1.92 -7.85 -21.93
C VAL A 101 2.11 -6.43 -21.41
N LEU A 102 3.12 -6.20 -20.56
CA LEU A 102 3.45 -4.86 -20.06
C LEU A 102 3.86 -3.91 -21.18
N ASN A 103 4.71 -4.35 -22.10
CA ASN A 103 5.15 -3.55 -23.23
C ASN A 103 3.99 -3.23 -24.19
N LYS A 104 3.11 -4.20 -24.46
CA LYS A 104 1.88 -4.00 -25.25
C LYS A 104 0.95 -2.98 -24.57
N PHE A 105 0.80 -3.05 -23.26
CA PHE A 105 0.02 -2.05 -22.53
C PHE A 105 0.66 -0.66 -22.55
N CYS A 106 1.98 -0.56 -22.34
CA CYS A 106 2.71 0.71 -22.37
C CYS A 106 2.65 1.37 -23.75
N SER A 107 2.75 0.60 -24.84
CA SER A 107 2.63 1.15 -26.20
C SER A 107 1.22 1.64 -26.52
N MET A 108 0.19 0.99 -26.00
CA MET A 108 -1.21 1.41 -26.18
C MET A 108 -1.60 2.61 -25.30
N SER A 109 -1.14 2.64 -24.05
CA SER A 109 -1.54 3.66 -23.06
C SER A 109 -0.62 4.88 -23.03
N GLY A 110 0.60 4.78 -23.57
CA GLY A 110 1.65 5.80 -23.41
C GLY A 110 2.28 5.83 -22.01
N GLN A 111 1.87 4.93 -21.11
CA GLN A 111 2.48 4.81 -19.77
C GLN A 111 3.87 4.16 -19.86
N ARG A 112 4.68 4.34 -18.82
CA ARG A 112 6.01 3.73 -18.72
C ARG A 112 6.19 3.07 -17.36
N VAL A 113 6.81 1.89 -17.36
CA VAL A 113 7.21 1.21 -16.13
C VAL A 113 8.36 1.96 -15.48
N ASN A 114 8.27 2.17 -14.17
CA ASN A 114 9.35 2.76 -13.40
C ASN A 114 10.24 1.66 -12.81
N TYR A 115 11.29 1.29 -13.53
CA TYR A 115 12.23 0.25 -13.12
C TYR A 115 12.99 0.54 -11.82
N ASP A 116 13.07 1.80 -11.38
CA ASP A 116 13.70 2.13 -10.10
C ASP A 116 12.80 1.84 -8.89
N LYS A 117 11.48 1.92 -9.09
CA LYS A 117 10.49 1.58 -8.07
C LYS A 117 10.01 0.14 -8.16
N SER A 118 10.05 -0.44 -9.36
CA SER A 118 9.66 -1.82 -9.60
C SER A 118 10.78 -2.77 -9.15
N SER A 119 10.39 -3.86 -8.50
CA SER A 119 11.32 -4.90 -8.07
C SER A 119 10.70 -6.28 -8.21
N ILE A 120 11.55 -7.29 -8.28
CA ILE A 120 11.13 -8.69 -8.39
C ILE A 120 11.44 -9.43 -7.09
N PHE A 121 10.48 -10.23 -6.64
CA PHE A 121 10.62 -11.07 -5.45
C PHE A 121 10.45 -12.54 -5.84
N PHE A 122 11.41 -13.37 -5.41
CA PHE A 122 11.39 -14.81 -5.68
C PHE A 122 11.10 -15.62 -4.43
N SER A 123 10.36 -16.72 -4.62
CA SER A 123 10.20 -17.72 -3.57
C SER A 123 11.54 -18.38 -3.24
N ARG A 124 11.69 -18.84 -1.99
CA ARG A 124 12.87 -19.58 -1.51
C ARG A 124 13.21 -20.81 -2.36
N ASN A 125 12.20 -21.40 -3.00
CA ASN A 125 12.36 -22.62 -3.80
C ASN A 125 12.97 -22.37 -5.20
N VAL A 126 13.21 -21.11 -5.58
CA VAL A 126 13.83 -20.78 -6.88
C VAL A 126 15.35 -20.78 -6.74
N THR A 127 16.05 -21.48 -7.62
CA THR A 127 17.52 -21.56 -7.66
C THR A 127 18.16 -20.22 -8.00
N THR A 128 19.35 -19.94 -7.45
CA THR A 128 20.05 -18.65 -7.64
C THR A 128 20.33 -18.36 -9.11
N ASN A 129 20.75 -19.36 -9.90
CA ASN A 129 20.97 -19.19 -11.33
C ASN A 129 19.70 -18.71 -12.05
N ARG A 130 18.56 -19.33 -11.74
CA ARG A 130 17.29 -18.95 -12.37
C ARG A 130 16.83 -17.56 -11.96
N ARG A 131 17.11 -17.13 -10.73
CA ARG A 131 16.82 -15.75 -10.30
C ARG A 131 17.65 -14.73 -11.07
N ALA A 132 18.94 -14.99 -11.24
CA ALA A 132 19.83 -14.13 -12.02
C ALA A 132 19.33 -13.98 -13.47
N THR A 133 19.02 -15.09 -14.14
CA THR A 133 18.48 -15.07 -15.51
C THR A 133 17.17 -14.29 -15.61
N LEU A 134 16.24 -14.50 -14.67
CA LEU A 134 14.95 -13.79 -14.67
C LEU A 134 15.09 -12.30 -14.34
N SER A 135 16.02 -11.93 -13.46
CA SER A 135 16.30 -10.54 -13.12
C SER A 135 16.95 -9.81 -14.30
N GLU A 136 17.91 -10.44 -14.98
CA GLU A 136 18.54 -9.89 -16.20
C GLU A 136 17.51 -9.72 -17.33
N GLN A 137 16.68 -10.73 -17.57
CA GLN A 137 15.65 -10.68 -18.61
C GLN A 137 14.60 -9.59 -18.39
N SER A 138 14.29 -9.29 -17.13
CA SER A 138 13.27 -8.30 -16.77
C SER A 138 13.81 -6.89 -16.57
N GLY A 139 15.11 -6.75 -16.34
CA GLY A 139 15.73 -5.49 -15.93
C GLY A 139 15.31 -5.01 -14.53
N LEU A 140 14.65 -5.86 -13.74
CA LEU A 140 14.16 -5.53 -12.40
C LEU A 140 15.17 -5.96 -11.34
N LYS A 141 15.35 -5.11 -10.32
CA LYS A 141 16.20 -5.41 -9.16
C LYS A 141 15.54 -6.50 -8.30
N GLU A 142 16.31 -7.54 -7.94
CA GLU A 142 15.85 -8.54 -6.97
C GLU A 142 15.78 -7.91 -5.58
N THR A 143 14.65 -8.12 -4.89
CA THR A 143 14.48 -7.71 -3.49
C THR A 143 14.10 -8.91 -2.65
N SER A 144 14.68 -9.00 -1.44
CA SER A 144 14.38 -10.05 -0.45
C SER A 144 13.10 -9.79 0.36
N ASN A 145 12.49 -8.61 0.17
CA ASN A 145 11.27 -8.18 0.85
C ASN A 145 10.46 -7.27 -0.09
N LEU A 146 9.20 -7.62 -0.34
CA LEU A 146 8.25 -6.79 -1.13
C LEU A 146 7.91 -5.46 -0.43
N GLY A 147 8.35 -5.25 0.80
CA GLY A 147 8.15 -4.01 1.54
C GLY A 147 6.73 -3.92 2.07
N LYS A 148 6.16 -2.71 2.05
CA LYS A 148 4.77 -2.46 2.46
C LYS A 148 3.91 -2.30 1.21
N TYR A 149 2.91 -3.16 1.07
CA TYR A 149 1.84 -3.00 0.08
C TYR A 149 0.60 -2.47 0.79
N LEU A 150 0.07 -1.33 0.34
CA LEU A 150 -1.05 -0.62 0.99
C LEU A 150 -0.84 -0.31 2.49
N GLY A 151 0.42 -0.20 2.92
CA GLY A 151 0.77 0.04 4.32
C GLY A 151 0.82 -1.20 5.20
N VAL A 152 0.48 -2.39 4.67
CA VAL A 152 0.70 -3.68 5.33
C VAL A 152 2.00 -4.29 4.81
N PRO A 153 2.89 -4.81 5.68
CA PRO A 153 4.05 -5.56 5.24
C PRO A 153 3.63 -6.76 4.37
N ALA A 154 4.03 -6.77 3.10
CA ALA A 154 3.78 -7.88 2.18
C ALA A 154 4.78 -9.00 2.46
N LEU A 155 4.55 -9.72 3.56
CA LEU A 155 5.47 -10.73 4.05
C LEU A 155 5.15 -12.08 3.41
N GLY A 156 6.10 -12.65 2.67
CA GLY A 156 6.05 -14.05 2.21
C GLY A 156 6.24 -15.09 3.33
N ARG A 157 5.99 -14.72 4.60
CA ARG A 157 6.20 -15.54 5.80
C ARG A 157 5.13 -15.22 6.85
N ALA A 158 4.97 -16.12 7.82
CA ALA A 158 4.12 -15.86 8.99
C ALA A 158 4.53 -14.55 9.70
N PRO A 159 3.54 -13.73 10.11
CA PRO A 159 3.79 -12.43 10.72
C PRO A 159 4.45 -12.62 12.09
N ARG A 160 5.52 -11.87 12.35
CA ARG A 160 6.26 -11.85 13.62
C ARG A 160 5.96 -10.56 14.37
N VAL A 161 6.24 -10.57 15.68
CA VAL A 161 6.08 -9.40 16.57
C VAL A 161 6.76 -8.14 16.00
N GLN A 162 7.96 -8.27 15.44
CA GLN A 162 8.72 -7.17 14.83
C GLN A 162 7.98 -6.49 13.68
N ASP A 163 7.16 -7.24 12.94
CA ASP A 163 6.45 -6.72 11.77
C ASP A 163 5.32 -5.76 12.16
N PHE A 164 4.89 -5.76 13.42
CA PHE A 164 3.86 -4.86 13.94
C PHE A 164 4.43 -3.66 14.73
N GLN A 165 5.75 -3.57 14.88
CA GLN A 165 6.37 -2.50 15.65
C GLN A 165 6.10 -1.11 15.04
N TYR A 166 5.87 -1.04 13.72
CA TYR A 166 5.45 0.18 13.05
C TYR A 166 4.10 0.72 13.55
N LEU A 167 3.20 -0.15 14.04
CA LEU A 167 1.91 0.28 14.59
C LEU A 167 2.11 0.99 15.92
N VAL A 168 2.95 0.41 16.79
CA VAL A 168 3.32 1.00 18.07
C VAL A 168 3.95 2.38 17.85
N GLU A 169 4.86 2.48 16.89
CA GLU A 169 5.52 3.75 16.57
C GLU A 169 4.54 4.79 16.00
N LYS A 170 3.65 4.39 15.09
CA LYS A 170 2.62 5.28 14.54
C LYS A 170 1.68 5.81 15.63
N ILE A 171 1.31 4.97 16.59
CA ILE A 171 0.50 5.38 17.76
C ILE A 171 1.28 6.36 18.63
N LYS A 172 2.56 6.09 18.94
CA LYS A 172 3.41 7.00 19.71
C LYS A 172 3.55 8.36 19.07
N VAL A 173 3.88 8.42 17.77
CA VAL A 173 4.03 9.68 17.02
C VAL A 173 2.72 10.47 17.02
N ARG A 174 1.58 9.79 16.82
CA ARG A 174 0.27 10.43 16.86
C ARG A 174 -0.06 10.97 18.24
N LEU A 175 0.21 10.23 19.30
CA LEU A 175 -0.01 10.69 20.68
C LEU A 175 0.94 11.83 21.08
N ALA A 176 2.21 11.75 20.69
CA ALA A 176 3.22 12.78 20.97
C ALA A 176 2.98 14.09 20.21
N GLY A 177 2.36 14.02 19.03
CA GLY A 177 1.97 15.20 18.25
C GLY A 177 0.91 16.07 18.94
N TRP A 178 0.19 15.53 19.92
CA TRP A 178 -0.77 16.29 20.73
C TRP A 178 -0.12 16.72 22.04
N LYS A 179 -0.24 18.02 22.37
CA LYS A 179 0.21 18.55 23.66
C LYS A 179 -0.67 17.99 24.78
N ALA A 180 -0.28 16.86 25.37
CA ALA A 180 -0.97 16.24 26.50
C ALA A 180 -1.22 17.23 27.66
N LYS A 181 -0.32 18.22 27.82
CA LYS A 181 -0.42 19.34 28.78
C LYS A 181 -1.65 20.23 28.63
N GLN A 182 -2.25 20.30 27.43
CA GLN A 182 -3.40 21.17 27.16
C GLN A 182 -4.75 20.43 27.24
N LEU A 183 -4.74 19.12 27.54
CA LEU A 183 -5.93 18.28 27.53
C LEU A 183 -6.31 17.85 28.95
N SER A 184 -7.61 17.93 29.26
CA SER A 184 -8.17 17.33 30.46
C SER A 184 -7.99 15.80 30.46
N LEU A 185 -8.10 15.16 31.62
CA LEU A 185 -8.02 13.69 31.72
C LEU A 185 -9.03 12.99 30.79
N ALA A 186 -10.27 13.50 30.74
CA ALA A 186 -11.30 13.02 29.82
C ALA A 186 -10.88 13.22 28.34
N GLY A 187 -10.28 14.37 28.01
CA GLY A 187 -9.74 14.64 26.68
C GLY A 187 -8.64 13.67 26.28
N ARG A 188 -7.70 13.36 27.20
CA ARG A 188 -6.63 12.37 26.96
C ARG A 188 -7.20 10.97 26.72
N ILE A 189 -8.22 10.55 27.50
CA ILE A 189 -8.86 9.25 27.34
C ILE A 189 -9.59 9.16 25.99
N THR A 190 -10.40 10.16 25.64
CA THR A 190 -11.14 10.18 24.37
C THR A 190 -10.20 10.19 23.17
N LEU A 191 -9.14 11.01 23.22
CA LEU A 191 -8.13 11.05 22.17
C LEU A 191 -7.41 9.70 22.01
N ALA A 192 -6.94 9.12 23.12
CA ALA A 192 -6.27 7.82 23.09
C ALA A 192 -7.18 6.72 22.54
N LYS A 193 -8.46 6.70 22.94
CA LYS A 193 -9.46 5.77 22.39
C LYS A 193 -9.64 5.93 20.88
N SER A 194 -9.80 7.17 20.40
CA SER A 194 -10.01 7.43 18.97
C SER A 194 -8.83 6.94 18.10
N ILE A 195 -7.60 7.13 18.58
CA ILE A 195 -6.37 6.74 17.86
C ILE A 195 -6.18 5.23 17.88
N ILE A 196 -6.35 4.59 19.06
CA ILE A 196 -6.15 3.15 19.24
C ILE A 196 -7.27 2.35 18.57
N GLN A 197 -8.47 2.91 18.42
CA GLN A 197 -9.50 2.30 17.59
C GLN A 197 -9.15 2.44 16.11
N ALA A 198 -8.79 3.62 15.62
CA ALA A 198 -8.61 3.84 14.19
C ALA A 198 -7.37 3.15 13.56
N ILE A 199 -6.22 3.15 14.24
CA ILE A 199 -4.95 2.71 13.64
C ILE A 199 -4.87 1.18 13.43
N PRO A 200 -5.21 0.33 14.41
CA PRO A 200 -5.08 -1.12 14.30
C PRO A 200 -6.18 -1.78 13.45
N ILE A 201 -7.33 -1.13 13.23
CA ILE A 201 -8.46 -1.69 12.46
C ILE A 201 -7.98 -2.26 11.12
N TYR A 202 -7.23 -1.46 10.36
CA TYR A 202 -6.79 -1.86 9.02
C TYR A 202 -5.83 -3.07 9.02
N PRO A 203 -4.74 -3.10 9.83
CA PRO A 203 -3.91 -4.30 9.99
C PRO A 203 -4.65 -5.52 10.55
N MET A 204 -5.63 -5.32 11.43
CA MET A 204 -6.42 -6.41 12.04
C MET A 204 -7.32 -7.11 11.01
N MET A 205 -7.77 -6.40 9.97
CA MET A 205 -8.51 -7.02 8.86
C MET A 205 -7.68 -8.04 8.08
N THR A 206 -6.35 -7.86 8.02
CA THR A 206 -5.47 -8.72 7.22
C THR A 206 -4.79 -9.82 8.03
N THR A 207 -4.39 -9.53 9.27
CA THR A 207 -3.60 -10.46 10.09
C THR A 207 -3.91 -10.29 11.57
N PRO A 208 -3.98 -11.39 12.35
CA PRO A 208 -4.12 -11.29 13.80
C PRO A 208 -2.88 -10.65 14.42
N ILE A 209 -3.08 -9.63 15.25
CA ILE A 209 -1.99 -8.96 15.97
C ILE A 209 -1.57 -9.82 17.18
N PRO A 210 -0.27 -10.09 17.38
CA PRO A 210 0.22 -10.82 18.55
C PRO A 210 -0.14 -10.11 19.86
N THR A 211 -0.49 -10.89 20.88
CA THR A 211 -0.85 -10.38 22.21
C THR A 211 0.26 -9.56 22.88
N SER A 212 1.54 -9.84 22.56
CA SER A 212 2.69 -9.06 23.03
C SER A 212 2.63 -7.60 22.55
N VAL A 213 2.29 -7.39 21.27
CA VAL A 213 2.19 -6.06 20.66
C VAL A 213 1.01 -5.29 21.26
N LEU A 214 -0.12 -5.97 21.51
CA LEU A 214 -1.27 -5.36 22.18
C LEU A 214 -0.90 -4.85 23.58
N LYS A 215 -0.14 -5.64 24.35
CA LYS A 215 0.37 -5.21 25.67
C LYS A 215 1.29 -4.00 25.58
N GLU A 216 2.11 -3.88 24.53
CA GLU A 216 2.94 -2.69 24.31
C GLU A 216 2.09 -1.45 23.98
N ILE A 217 1.06 -1.59 23.14
CA ILE A 217 0.12 -0.51 22.84
C ILE A 217 -0.59 -0.03 24.11
N GLU A 218 -1.06 -0.96 24.95
CA GLU A 218 -1.67 -0.62 26.25
C GLU A 218 -0.69 0.14 27.15
N LYS A 219 0.60 -0.26 27.17
CA LYS A 219 1.63 0.44 27.94
C LYS A 219 1.80 1.89 27.47
N VAL A 220 1.82 2.13 26.17
CA VAL A 220 1.89 3.49 25.59
C VAL A 220 0.63 4.29 25.93
N GLN A 221 -0.55 3.68 25.84
CA GLN A 221 -1.82 4.32 26.21
C GLN A 221 -1.82 4.77 27.68
N ARG A 222 -1.45 3.87 28.60
CA ARG A 222 -1.37 4.18 30.03
C ARG A 222 -0.35 5.30 30.28
N ALA A 223 0.81 5.24 29.63
CA ALA A 223 1.82 6.28 29.74
C ALA A 223 1.29 7.65 29.26
N PHE A 224 0.49 7.71 28.20
CA PHE A 224 -0.09 8.98 27.72
C PHE A 224 -1.19 9.53 28.64
N ILE A 225 -2.07 8.66 29.16
CA ILE A 225 -3.15 9.08 30.05
C ILE A 225 -2.59 9.61 31.37
N TRP A 226 -1.61 8.89 31.95
CA TRP A 226 -1.07 9.15 33.28
C TRP A 226 0.25 9.94 33.32
N GLY A 227 0.92 10.12 32.19
CA GLY A 227 2.33 10.55 32.14
C GLY A 227 2.57 12.06 32.19
N ASP A 228 1.66 12.85 32.76
CA ASP A 228 1.88 14.30 32.84
C ASP A 228 1.10 14.93 34.01
N THR A 229 1.57 14.61 35.22
CA THR A 229 1.30 15.37 36.43
C THR A 229 2.59 15.40 37.25
N GLU A 230 3.25 16.55 37.29
CA GLU A 230 4.43 16.83 38.12
C GLU A 230 4.18 16.72 39.62
N GLU A 231 2.92 16.53 40.05
CA GLU A 231 2.61 16.29 41.45
C GLU A 231 1.62 15.13 41.58
N LYS A 232 2.02 14.15 42.39
CA LYS A 232 1.23 13.03 42.95
C LYS A 232 1.20 11.73 42.14
N ARG A 233 1.98 10.77 42.68
CA ARG A 233 1.86 9.30 42.67
C ARG A 233 1.26 8.65 41.42
N LYS A 234 2.13 7.90 40.72
CA LYS A 234 1.75 6.88 39.73
C LYS A 234 0.76 5.88 40.35
N ALA A 235 -0.54 6.06 40.10
CA ALA A 235 -1.53 5.05 40.41
C ALA A 235 -1.46 3.96 39.33
N HIS A 236 -0.91 2.80 39.68
CA HIS A 236 -1.01 1.59 38.86
C HIS A 236 -2.44 1.04 38.96
N ILE A 237 -3.35 1.55 38.12
CA ILE A 237 -4.68 0.96 37.96
C ILE A 237 -4.69 0.17 36.66
N ASN A 238 -4.78 -1.15 36.78
CA ASN A 238 -5.08 -2.07 35.67
C ASN A 238 -6.54 -1.91 35.25
N CYS A 239 -6.88 -0.82 34.55
CA CYS A 239 -8.18 -0.70 33.90
C CYS A 239 -8.04 -1.13 32.43
N MET A 240 -8.55 -2.32 32.12
CA MET A 240 -8.83 -2.76 30.76
C MET A 240 -10.03 -1.96 30.25
N ILE A 241 -9.83 -1.08 29.26
CA ILE A 241 -10.92 -0.66 28.38
C ILE A 241 -10.59 -1.19 26.99
N PHE A 242 -10.80 -2.50 26.83
CA PHE A 242 -11.02 -3.11 25.52
C PHE A 242 -12.53 -3.26 25.36
N SER A 243 -13.15 -2.40 24.56
CA SER A 243 -14.37 -2.82 23.87
C SER A 243 -13.89 -3.55 22.63
N VAL A 244 -13.68 -4.86 22.76
CA VAL A 244 -13.66 -5.74 21.60
C VAL A 244 -15.11 -5.74 21.12
N CYS A 245 -15.40 -4.99 20.05
CA CYS A 245 -16.51 -5.36 19.19
C CYS A 245 -16.13 -6.73 18.62
N ASN A 246 -16.62 -7.79 19.27
CA ASN A 246 -16.69 -9.10 18.66
C ASN A 246 -17.56 -8.96 17.40
N LEU A 247 -17.01 -9.40 16.27
CA LEU A 247 -17.81 -10.10 15.26
C LEU A 247 -17.81 -11.58 15.67
#